data_AF-A0A085TV35-F1
#
_entry.id   AF-A0A085TV35-F1
#
_cell.length_a   1.000
_cell.length_b   1.000
_cell.length_c   1.000
_cell.angle_alpha   90.00
_cell.angle_beta   90.00
_cell.angle_gamma   90.00
#
_symmetry.space_group_name_H-M   'P 1'
#
loop_
_entity.id
_entity.type
_entity.pdbx_description
1 polymer ?
#
loop_
_entity_poly.entity_id
_entity_poly.type
_entity_poly.pdbx_seq_one_letter_code
_entity_poly.pdbx_strand_id
1 'polypeptide(L)'
;MTDKNKQDPRLPDETFEPYEANRRIPLPVYWIAIALAIWGVVMLVQTSHSTLLADKERAALDKQDVAANAPVGAEPAASGKTVFNANCATCHGEFGTGSVGAVPPLANSDIVKAGGAKLIAQIAMRGIDGPITVNGTTYDGHMPNFASALDDKEIAAAASYVARTFTGAKDGVSAEAVAEIRKASAGQDPWAGGAELAAATPGLPAQPSAPQAAADMVQNADVATLVSQGAGSVWSCASCHGDQGEGTQTVPRLAGLPAAYIAKQLHDFQQGTRENDSMAYVAKALTDAQITALADHYAVMRAPSGARPSLDGDLARGEQIAREGDWSIGVPACFTCHGPSGFGVAPDFPALAAQQPAYVAHQLAMWAGGSRHNSPLGLMAGIGKALNDADRRAVADYLASLPPVPATPKVELTAMRSDAQPAKETTNDQ
;
A
#
# COMPACT_ATOMS: atom_id res chain seq x y z
N MET A 1 55.08 40.36 -5.17
CA MET A 1 55.63 39.01 -5.41
C MET A 1 55.82 38.36 -4.05
N THR A 2 54.79 37.68 -3.57
CA THR A 2 54.80 36.96 -2.30
C THR A 2 55.27 35.53 -2.56
N ASP A 3 56.33 35.15 -1.87
CA ASP A 3 57.06 33.91 -2.00
C ASP A 3 56.20 32.72 -1.53
N LYS A 4 55.58 32.02 -2.49
CA LYS A 4 54.71 30.85 -2.26
C LYS A 4 55.54 29.57 -2.13
N ASN A 5 56.44 29.48 -1.16
CA ASN A 5 57.03 28.16 -0.86
C ASN A 5 57.59 28.04 0.57
N LYS A 6 56.72 28.19 1.57
CA LYS A 6 56.98 27.60 2.89
C LYS A 6 55.96 26.49 3.12
N GLN A 7 56.38 25.26 2.84
CA GLN A 7 55.66 24.06 3.26
C GLN A 7 55.54 24.07 4.79
N ASP A 8 54.34 23.82 5.31
CA ASP A 8 54.08 23.71 6.75
C ASP A 8 54.86 22.50 7.29
N PRO A 9 55.80 22.69 8.25
CA PRO A 9 56.65 21.61 8.76
C PRO A 9 55.89 20.52 9.53
N ARG A 10 54.56 20.63 9.66
CA ARG A 10 53.70 19.62 10.29
C ARG A 10 53.01 18.68 9.29
N LEU A 11 53.10 18.95 7.99
CA LEU A 11 52.49 18.11 6.96
C LEU A 11 53.55 17.16 6.37
N PRO A 12 53.31 15.83 6.38
CA PRO A 12 54.25 14.88 5.80
C PRO A 12 54.39 15.08 4.29
N ASP A 13 55.59 14.81 3.78
CA ASP A 13 55.98 14.87 2.37
C ASP A 13 55.02 14.07 1.48
N GLU A 14 54.58 14.64 0.36
CA GLU A 14 53.67 14.00 -0.60
C GLU A 14 54.30 12.81 -1.35
N THR A 15 55.60 12.57 -1.16
CA THR A 15 56.30 11.34 -1.58
C THR A 15 56.33 10.25 -0.50
N PHE A 16 55.67 10.46 0.65
CA PHE A 16 55.51 9.44 1.68
C PHE A 16 54.42 8.43 1.28
N GLU A 17 54.81 7.37 0.59
CA GLU A 17 53.99 6.16 0.47
C GLU A 17 54.12 5.34 1.76
N PRO A 18 53.07 5.23 2.60
CA PRO A 18 53.12 4.38 3.77
C PRO A 18 53.25 2.92 3.31
N TYR A 19 54.40 2.31 3.57
CA TYR A 19 54.58 0.88 3.31
C TYR A 19 53.73 0.08 4.31
N GLU A 20 52.90 -0.82 3.82
CA GLU A 20 52.26 -1.82 4.68
C GLU A 20 53.32 -2.85 5.08
N ALA A 21 53.75 -2.80 6.34
CA ALA A 21 54.58 -3.86 6.89
C ALA A 21 53.76 -5.16 6.89
N ASN A 22 54.22 -6.19 6.18
CA ASN A 22 53.60 -7.52 6.13
C ASN A 22 53.63 -8.19 7.51
N ARG A 23 52.69 -7.80 8.38
CA ARG A 23 52.49 -8.35 9.72
C ARG A 23 51.39 -9.38 9.64
N ARG A 24 51.70 -10.59 10.12
CA ARG A 24 50.69 -11.65 10.24
C ARG A 24 49.53 -11.16 11.09
N ILE A 25 48.31 -11.46 10.67
CA ILE A 25 47.10 -11.14 11.43
C ILE A 25 47.22 -11.75 12.83
N PRO A 26 46.88 -11.01 13.90
CA PRO A 26 46.95 -11.54 15.26
C PRO A 26 46.06 -12.78 15.42
N LEU A 27 46.58 -13.83 16.07
CA LEU A 27 45.83 -15.06 16.34
C LEU A 27 44.40 -14.86 16.91
N PRO A 28 44.14 -13.88 17.80
CA PRO A 28 42.78 -13.63 18.29
C PRO A 28 41.77 -13.27 17.19
N VAL A 29 42.19 -12.57 16.13
CA VAL A 29 41.31 -12.19 15.02
C VAL A 29 40.89 -13.40 14.21
N TYR A 30 41.81 -14.37 14.00
CA TYR A 30 41.46 -15.65 13.39
C TYR A 30 40.46 -16.43 14.23
N TRP A 31 40.62 -16.45 15.56
CA TRP A 31 39.66 -17.12 16.44
C TRP A 31 38.27 -16.50 16.40
N ILE A 32 38.17 -15.17 16.33
CA ILE A 32 36.89 -14.46 16.17
C ILE A 32 36.23 -14.81 14.83
N ALA A 33 36.99 -14.79 13.73
CA ALA A 33 36.48 -15.14 12.41
C ALA A 33 35.96 -16.59 12.36
N ILE A 34 36.71 -17.53 12.95
CA ILE A 34 36.30 -18.94 13.05
C ILE A 34 35.04 -19.07 13.91
N ALA A 35 34.95 -18.38 15.05
CA ALA A 35 33.78 -18.41 15.91
C ALA A 35 32.53 -17.87 15.20
N LEU A 36 32.64 -16.78 14.44
CA LEU A 36 31.54 -16.23 13.65
C LEU A 36 31.10 -17.17 12.52
N ALA A 37 32.04 -17.82 11.84
CA ALA A 37 31.73 -18.81 10.81
C ALA A 37 31.01 -20.03 11.40
N ILE A 38 31.49 -20.56 12.53
CA ILE A 38 30.84 -21.66 13.25
C ILE A 38 29.45 -21.24 13.73
N TRP A 39 29.32 -20.05 14.32
CA TRP A 39 28.03 -19.53 14.77
C TRP A 39 27.05 -19.36 13.61
N GLY A 40 27.50 -18.84 12.45
CA GLY A 40 26.68 -18.72 11.25
C GLY A 40 26.23 -20.08 10.70
N VAL A 41 27.11 -21.08 10.66
CA VAL A 41 26.75 -22.45 10.23
C VAL A 41 25.76 -23.08 11.22
N VAL A 42 25.98 -22.92 12.53
CA VAL A 42 25.06 -23.42 13.56
C VAL A 42 23.70 -22.76 13.44
N MET A 43 23.64 -21.44 13.25
CA MET A 43 22.41 -20.70 13.00
C MET A 43 21.70 -21.24 11.75
N LEU A 44 22.41 -21.37 10.63
CA LEU A 44 21.82 -21.83 9.37
C LEU A 44 21.27 -23.26 9.47
N VAL A 45 21.98 -24.15 10.16
CA VAL A 45 21.51 -25.51 10.46
C VAL A 45 20.31 -25.49 11.40
N GLN A 46 20.34 -24.72 12.49
CA GLN A 46 19.23 -24.58 13.43
C GLN A 46 17.98 -23.97 12.77
N THR A 47 18.14 -22.95 11.92
CA THR A 47 17.05 -22.36 11.16
C THR A 47 16.51 -23.35 10.13
N SER A 48 17.37 -24.10 9.42
CA SER A 48 16.92 -25.13 8.48
C SER A 48 16.19 -26.30 9.17
N HIS A 49 16.60 -26.67 10.38
CA HIS A 49 15.91 -27.68 11.18
C HIS A 49 14.57 -27.16 11.69
N SER A 50 14.52 -25.89 12.09
CA SER A 50 13.29 -25.21 12.54
C SER A 50 12.28 -25.08 11.40
N THR A 51 12.70 -24.72 10.19
CA THR A 51 11.81 -24.62 9.02
C THR A 51 11.31 -25.99 8.59
N LEU A 52 12.17 -27.01 8.59
CA LEU A 52 11.80 -28.38 8.22
C LEU A 52 10.90 -29.04 9.28
N LEU A 53 11.08 -28.70 10.55
CA LEU A 53 10.14 -29.05 11.63
C LEU A 53 8.82 -28.29 11.49
N ALA A 54 8.85 -26.99 11.20
CA ALA A 54 7.64 -26.20 10.96
C ALA A 54 6.85 -26.69 9.75
N ASP A 55 7.52 -27.15 8.68
CA ASP A 55 6.87 -27.72 7.50
C ASP A 55 6.32 -29.13 7.78
N LYS A 56 7.02 -29.92 8.61
CA LYS A 56 6.49 -31.20 9.11
C LYS A 56 5.32 -31.02 10.05
N GLU A 57 5.35 -29.99 10.92
CA GLU A 57 4.26 -29.62 11.80
C GLU A 57 3.08 -29.06 11.01
N ARG A 58 3.31 -28.23 9.99
CA ARG A 58 2.27 -27.81 9.03
C ARG A 58 1.65 -29.01 8.33
N ALA A 59 2.46 -29.95 7.82
CA ALA A 59 1.97 -31.17 7.18
C ALA A 59 1.28 -32.15 8.16
N ALA A 60 1.63 -32.10 9.45
CA ALA A 60 0.99 -32.90 10.50
C ALA A 60 -0.33 -32.27 10.96
N LEU A 61 -0.39 -30.94 11.08
CA LEU A 61 -1.61 -30.17 11.37
C LEU A 61 -2.61 -30.29 10.21
N ASP A 62 -2.14 -30.22 8.97
CA ASP A 62 -2.94 -30.45 7.76
C ASP A 62 -3.56 -31.86 7.75
N LYS A 63 -2.83 -32.88 8.24
CA LYS A 63 -3.36 -34.25 8.41
C LYS A 63 -4.31 -34.41 9.60
N GLN A 64 -4.13 -33.63 10.66
CA GLN A 64 -4.94 -33.72 11.88
C GLN A 64 -6.29 -33.00 11.71
N ASP A 65 -6.32 -31.89 10.95
CA ASP A 65 -7.54 -31.17 10.61
C ASP A 65 -8.39 -31.92 9.56
N VAL A 66 -7.77 -32.68 8.65
CA VAL A 66 -8.47 -33.57 7.70
C VAL A 66 -9.05 -34.83 8.39
N ALA A 67 -8.45 -35.27 9.50
CA ALA A 67 -8.91 -36.47 10.22
C ALA A 67 -10.09 -36.23 11.18
N ALA A 68 -10.41 -34.97 11.51
CA ALA A 68 -11.40 -34.67 12.54
C ALA A 68 -12.86 -34.64 12.07
N ASN A 69 -13.16 -34.58 10.76
CA ASN A 69 -14.52 -34.72 10.22
C ASN A 69 -14.52 -34.98 8.70
N ALA A 70 -14.72 -36.23 8.27
CA ALA A 70 -15.23 -36.51 6.92
C ALA A 70 -15.89 -37.91 6.82
N PRO A 71 -17.11 -38.03 6.27
CA PRO A 71 -17.49 -39.21 5.52
C PRO A 71 -16.82 -39.18 4.13
N VAL A 72 -16.50 -40.36 3.63
CA VAL A 72 -15.73 -40.62 2.40
C VAL A 72 -16.46 -40.10 1.15
N GLY A 73 -15.81 -39.23 0.34
CA GLY A 73 -16.17 -39.05 -1.07
C GLY A 73 -16.34 -37.64 -1.68
N ALA A 74 -15.88 -36.54 -1.06
CA ALA A 74 -15.92 -35.21 -1.67
C ALA A 74 -14.53 -34.52 -1.62
N GLU A 75 -14.18 -33.74 -2.65
CA GLU A 75 -12.95 -32.92 -2.65
C GLU A 75 -12.83 -32.09 -1.36
N PRO A 76 -11.62 -31.97 -0.78
CA PRO A 76 -11.44 -31.26 0.48
C PRO A 76 -11.82 -29.79 0.29
N ALA A 77 -12.87 -29.34 0.98
CA ALA A 77 -13.23 -27.93 1.04
C ALA A 77 -12.00 -27.13 1.52
N ALA A 78 -11.65 -26.06 0.79
CA ALA A 78 -10.51 -25.23 1.13
C ALA A 78 -10.58 -24.79 2.60
N SER A 79 -9.53 -25.05 3.37
CA SER A 79 -9.50 -24.68 4.78
C SER A 79 -9.72 -23.17 4.91
N GLY A 80 -10.40 -22.73 5.97
CA GLY A 80 -10.65 -21.29 6.18
C GLY A 80 -9.36 -20.46 6.26
N LYS A 81 -8.26 -21.07 6.73
CA LYS A 81 -6.91 -20.48 6.70
C LYS A 81 -6.40 -20.28 5.29
N THR A 82 -6.57 -21.26 4.41
CA THR A 82 -6.15 -21.18 3.00
C THR A 82 -6.89 -20.05 2.29
N VAL A 83 -8.22 -19.98 2.44
CA VAL A 83 -9.04 -18.92 1.84
C VAL A 83 -8.64 -17.55 2.40
N PHE A 84 -8.43 -17.43 3.71
CA PHE A 84 -7.99 -16.19 4.35
C PHE A 84 -6.61 -15.72 3.84
N ASN A 85 -5.64 -16.62 3.75
CA ASN A 85 -4.30 -16.28 3.30
C ASN A 85 -4.29 -15.81 1.84
N ALA A 86 -5.09 -16.44 0.98
CA ALA A 86 -5.17 -16.08 -0.43
C ALA A 86 -5.89 -14.75 -0.68
N ASN A 87 -6.90 -14.40 0.13
CA ASN A 87 -7.82 -13.30 -0.20
C ASN A 87 -7.79 -12.12 0.79
N CYS A 88 -7.42 -12.35 2.04
CA CYS A 88 -7.58 -11.38 3.11
C CYS A 88 -6.24 -10.94 3.72
N ALA A 89 -5.28 -11.86 3.83
CA ALA A 89 -3.99 -11.61 4.49
C ALA A 89 -3.16 -10.53 3.79
N THR A 90 -3.35 -10.31 2.49
CA THR A 90 -2.72 -9.20 1.75
C THR A 90 -2.93 -7.85 2.42
N CYS A 91 -4.13 -7.61 2.95
CA CYS A 91 -4.48 -6.34 3.60
C CYS A 91 -4.47 -6.47 5.12
N HIS A 92 -5.08 -7.52 5.68
CA HIS A 92 -5.20 -7.68 7.14
C HIS A 92 -3.97 -8.31 7.80
N GLY A 93 -2.98 -8.72 7.01
CA GLY A 93 -1.81 -9.47 7.47
C GLY A 93 -2.12 -10.94 7.75
N GLU A 94 -1.11 -11.81 7.64
CA GLU A 94 -1.23 -13.25 7.95
C GLU A 94 -1.76 -13.49 9.37
N PHE A 95 -1.35 -12.64 10.31
CA PHE A 95 -1.77 -12.70 11.72
C PHE A 95 -2.96 -11.80 12.05
N GLY A 96 -3.63 -11.23 11.05
CA GLY A 96 -4.79 -10.36 11.27
C GLY A 96 -4.44 -9.05 12.00
N THR A 97 -3.17 -8.62 11.99
CA THR A 97 -2.72 -7.40 12.70
C THR A 97 -3.16 -6.11 12.01
N GLY A 98 -3.57 -6.18 10.74
CA GLY A 98 -3.86 -5.00 9.93
C GLY A 98 -2.64 -4.10 9.74
N SER A 99 -2.91 -2.88 9.29
CA SER A 99 -1.95 -1.79 9.16
C SER A 99 -2.51 -0.53 9.81
N VAL A 100 -1.72 0.06 10.72
CA VAL A 100 -2.16 1.24 11.49
C VAL A 100 -2.58 2.36 10.54
N GLY A 101 -3.79 2.90 10.76
CA GLY A 101 -4.37 3.99 9.95
C GLY A 101 -4.91 3.59 8.58
N ALA A 102 -4.67 2.36 8.11
CA ALA A 102 -5.03 1.95 6.74
C ALA A 102 -5.95 0.72 6.71
N VAL A 103 -5.58 -0.38 7.39
CA VAL A 103 -6.38 -1.61 7.43
C VAL A 103 -6.62 -2.02 8.88
N PRO A 104 -7.88 -2.19 9.32
CA PRO A 104 -8.15 -2.54 10.71
C PRO A 104 -7.61 -3.92 11.08
N PRO A 105 -7.13 -4.11 12.34
CA PRO A 105 -6.78 -5.42 12.86
C PRO A 105 -8.04 -6.28 12.99
N LEU A 106 -7.90 -7.55 12.62
CA LEU A 106 -8.86 -8.61 12.95
C LEU A 106 -8.48 -9.26 14.30
N ALA A 107 -7.19 -9.34 14.59
CA ALA A 107 -6.63 -9.78 15.86
C ALA A 107 -7.18 -8.95 17.02
N ASN A 108 -7.83 -9.62 17.97
CA ASN A 108 -8.44 -9.02 19.15
C ASN A 108 -9.48 -7.91 18.88
N SER A 109 -10.00 -7.80 17.66
CA SER A 109 -10.99 -6.79 17.26
C SER A 109 -12.27 -6.86 18.09
N ASP A 110 -12.68 -5.73 18.66
CA ASP A 110 -13.98 -5.52 19.31
C ASP A 110 -15.15 -5.77 18.36
N ILE A 111 -15.04 -5.37 17.09
CA ILE A 111 -16.05 -5.63 16.05
C ILE A 111 -16.19 -7.13 15.77
N VAL A 112 -15.07 -7.83 15.57
CA VAL A 112 -15.10 -9.29 15.32
C VAL A 112 -15.61 -10.04 16.56
N LYS A 113 -15.22 -9.61 17.77
CA LYS A 113 -15.72 -10.19 19.03
C LYS A 113 -17.22 -10.02 19.19
N ALA A 114 -17.75 -8.84 18.85
CA ALA A 114 -19.17 -8.53 19.01
C ALA A 114 -20.05 -9.23 17.96
N GLY A 115 -19.64 -9.25 16.69
CA GLY A 115 -20.46 -9.76 15.60
C GLY A 115 -20.19 -11.21 15.17
N GLY A 116 -19.04 -11.77 15.53
CA GLY A 116 -18.65 -13.14 15.21
C GLY A 116 -18.57 -13.46 13.72
N ALA A 117 -18.57 -14.75 13.38
CA ALA A 117 -18.42 -15.23 12.01
C ALA A 117 -19.53 -14.75 11.05
N LYS A 118 -20.75 -14.54 11.56
CA LYS A 118 -21.88 -14.06 10.75
C LYS A 118 -21.66 -12.63 10.26
N LEU A 119 -21.19 -11.74 11.13
CA LEU A 119 -20.85 -10.37 10.74
C LEU A 119 -19.72 -10.36 9.71
N ILE A 120 -18.68 -11.17 9.92
CA ILE A 120 -17.56 -11.26 8.97
C ILE A 120 -18.06 -11.70 7.59
N ALA A 121 -18.98 -12.67 7.52
CA ALA A 121 -19.58 -13.08 6.25
C ALA A 121 -20.38 -11.95 5.58
N GLN A 122 -21.15 -11.17 6.34
CA GLN A 122 -21.88 -10.00 5.81
C GLN A 122 -20.94 -8.91 5.28
N ILE A 123 -19.86 -8.64 6.01
CA ILE A 123 -18.81 -7.71 5.59
C ILE A 123 -18.13 -8.21 4.33
N ALA A 124 -17.75 -9.49 4.26
CA ALA A 124 -17.13 -10.07 3.07
C ALA A 124 -18.06 -10.04 1.85
N MET A 125 -19.38 -10.12 2.05
CA MET A 125 -20.37 -10.08 0.95
C MET A 125 -20.59 -8.70 0.37
N ARG A 126 -20.62 -7.65 1.20
CA ARG A 126 -20.90 -6.29 0.73
C ARG A 126 -19.66 -5.42 0.59
N GLY A 127 -18.59 -5.73 1.32
CA GLY A 127 -17.48 -4.79 1.54
C GLY A 127 -17.89 -3.65 2.48
N ILE A 128 -16.93 -2.83 2.88
CA ILE A 128 -17.17 -1.61 3.69
C ILE A 128 -16.48 -0.46 3.00
N ASP A 129 -17.20 0.65 2.84
CA ASP A 129 -16.65 1.92 2.39
C ASP A 129 -16.96 3.01 3.40
N GLY A 130 -15.92 3.51 4.08
CA GLY A 130 -16.03 4.59 5.05
C GLY A 130 -15.43 4.26 6.43
N PRO A 131 -15.62 5.15 7.42
CA PRO A 131 -14.95 5.06 8.71
C PRO A 131 -15.51 3.93 9.56
N ILE A 132 -14.62 3.14 10.16
CA ILE A 132 -14.91 2.13 11.16
C ILE A 132 -13.88 2.25 12.29
N THR A 133 -14.35 2.29 13.53
CA THR A 133 -13.51 2.29 14.71
C THR A 133 -13.35 0.85 15.21
N VAL A 134 -12.11 0.37 15.25
CA VAL A 134 -11.73 -0.93 15.79
C VAL A 134 -10.73 -0.72 16.91
N ASN A 135 -11.03 -1.24 18.10
CA ASN A 135 -10.22 -1.10 19.31
C ASN A 135 -9.85 0.37 19.61
N GLY A 136 -10.80 1.28 19.43
CA GLY A 136 -10.61 2.72 19.67
C GLY A 136 -9.82 3.48 18.61
N THR A 137 -9.33 2.81 17.56
CA THR A 137 -8.67 3.45 16.42
C THR A 137 -9.61 3.50 15.23
N THR A 138 -9.77 4.66 14.61
CA THR A 138 -10.62 4.83 13.42
C THR A 138 -9.82 4.56 12.15
N TYR A 139 -10.39 3.74 11.28
CA TYR A 139 -9.90 3.40 9.96
C TYR A 139 -10.94 3.88 8.96
N ASP A 140 -10.57 4.72 7.99
CA ASP A 140 -11.47 5.16 6.93
C ASP A 140 -11.05 4.44 5.65
N GLY A 141 -11.66 3.26 5.45
CA GLY A 141 -11.21 2.15 4.62
C GLY A 141 -12.07 1.91 3.38
N HIS A 142 -11.51 1.34 2.30
CA HIS A 142 -12.31 0.57 1.34
C HIS A 142 -11.95 -0.91 1.46
N MET A 143 -12.83 -1.69 2.08
CA MET A 143 -12.75 -3.14 2.11
C MET A 143 -13.58 -3.68 0.93
N PRO A 144 -12.96 -4.38 -0.04
CA PRO A 144 -13.66 -4.90 -1.20
C PRO A 144 -14.68 -5.97 -0.82
N ASN A 145 -15.66 -6.19 -1.70
CA ASN A 145 -16.57 -7.32 -1.59
C ASN A 145 -15.97 -8.56 -2.29
N PHE A 146 -16.33 -9.74 -1.79
CA PHE A 146 -15.84 -11.04 -2.28
C PHE A 146 -16.97 -11.92 -2.80
N ALA A 147 -18.17 -11.37 -2.96
CA ALA A 147 -19.34 -12.14 -3.41
C ALA A 147 -19.11 -12.76 -4.79
N SER A 148 -18.49 -12.07 -5.75
CA SER A 148 -18.24 -12.67 -7.06
C SER A 148 -17.03 -13.60 -7.11
N ALA A 149 -16.09 -13.46 -6.16
CA ALA A 149 -14.80 -14.14 -6.17
C ALA A 149 -14.81 -15.47 -5.40
N LEU A 150 -15.64 -15.58 -4.36
CA LEU A 150 -15.66 -16.73 -3.45
C LEU A 150 -17.06 -17.35 -3.37
N ASP A 151 -17.11 -18.67 -3.24
CA ASP A 151 -18.34 -19.42 -3.02
C ASP A 151 -18.79 -19.42 -1.55
N ASP A 152 -20.02 -19.86 -1.29
CA ASP A 152 -20.60 -19.84 0.06
C ASP A 152 -19.81 -20.66 1.08
N LYS A 153 -19.16 -21.76 0.65
CA LYS A 153 -18.35 -22.60 1.54
C LYS A 153 -17.04 -21.90 1.86
N GLU A 154 -16.42 -21.26 0.88
CA GLU A 154 -15.16 -20.52 1.05
C GLU A 154 -15.33 -19.33 1.99
N ILE A 155 -16.39 -18.53 1.81
CA ILE A 155 -16.69 -17.42 2.72
C ILE A 155 -17.05 -17.94 4.11
N ALA A 156 -17.85 -19.02 4.21
CA ALA A 156 -18.18 -19.59 5.51
C ALA A 156 -16.93 -20.08 6.26
N ALA A 157 -16.01 -20.73 5.55
CA ALA A 157 -14.75 -21.21 6.09
C ALA A 157 -13.85 -20.05 6.54
N ALA A 158 -13.65 -19.04 5.68
CA ALA A 158 -12.83 -17.87 5.98
C ALA A 158 -13.38 -17.07 7.16
N ALA A 159 -14.69 -16.77 7.16
CA ALA A 159 -15.34 -16.01 8.22
C ALA A 159 -15.26 -16.74 9.58
N SER A 160 -15.48 -18.06 9.57
CA SER A 160 -15.35 -18.88 10.77
C SER A 160 -13.90 -18.98 11.26
N TYR A 161 -12.93 -19.05 10.34
CA TYR A 161 -11.51 -19.04 10.67
C TYR A 161 -11.09 -17.71 11.31
N VAL A 162 -11.51 -16.57 10.76
CA VAL A 162 -11.21 -15.23 11.30
C VAL A 162 -11.75 -15.10 12.73
N ALA A 163 -13.02 -15.43 12.94
CA ALA A 163 -13.65 -15.38 14.28
C ALA A 163 -12.92 -16.30 15.28
N ARG A 164 -12.64 -17.55 14.93
CA ARG A 164 -11.96 -18.49 15.84
C ARG A 164 -10.53 -18.08 16.15
N THR A 165 -9.76 -17.81 15.11
CA THR A 165 -8.30 -17.65 15.22
C THR A 165 -7.92 -16.33 15.88
N PHE A 166 -8.60 -15.25 15.52
CA PHE A 166 -8.17 -13.91 15.91
C PHE A 166 -8.86 -13.38 17.17
N THR A 167 -9.98 -13.98 17.59
CA THR A 167 -10.69 -13.55 18.80
C THR A 167 -11.07 -14.69 19.75
N GLY A 168 -10.86 -15.96 19.37
CA GLY A 168 -11.25 -17.11 20.17
C GLY A 168 -12.76 -17.36 20.20
N ALA A 169 -13.53 -16.74 19.30
CA ALA A 169 -14.96 -16.94 19.21
C ALA A 169 -15.26 -18.41 18.86
N LYS A 170 -16.22 -19.02 19.55
CA LYS A 170 -16.60 -20.43 19.33
C LYS A 170 -17.58 -20.61 18.17
N ASP A 171 -18.26 -19.53 17.79
CA ASP A 171 -19.34 -19.56 16.83
C ASP A 171 -18.79 -19.45 15.41
N GLY A 172 -19.12 -20.43 14.57
CA GLY A 172 -18.90 -20.41 13.13
C GLY A 172 -20.13 -19.95 12.36
N VAL A 173 -20.01 -19.87 11.04
CA VAL A 173 -21.12 -19.65 10.12
C VAL A 173 -21.15 -20.79 9.09
N SER A 174 -22.34 -21.29 8.75
CA SER A 174 -22.49 -22.37 7.77
C SER A 174 -22.60 -21.83 6.35
N ALA A 175 -22.32 -22.67 5.35
CA ALA A 175 -22.45 -22.29 3.94
C ALA A 175 -23.90 -21.91 3.59
N GLU A 176 -24.89 -22.57 4.18
CA GLU A 176 -26.31 -22.25 3.98
C GLU A 176 -26.65 -20.86 4.53
N ALA A 177 -26.11 -20.51 5.70
CA ALA A 177 -26.28 -19.16 6.26
C ALA A 177 -25.61 -18.10 5.38
N VAL A 178 -24.44 -18.40 4.79
CA VAL A 178 -23.78 -17.51 3.83
C VAL A 178 -24.59 -17.37 2.54
N ALA A 179 -25.18 -18.44 2.02
CA ALA A 179 -26.04 -18.39 0.84
C ALA A 179 -27.25 -17.46 1.06
N GLU A 180 -27.85 -17.48 2.25
CA GLU A 180 -28.94 -16.55 2.60
C GLU A 180 -28.44 -15.11 2.74
N ILE A 181 -27.25 -14.88 3.32
CA ILE A 181 -26.61 -13.55 3.36
C ILE A 181 -26.36 -13.05 1.93
N ARG A 182 -25.86 -13.90 1.03
CA ARG A 182 -25.60 -13.55 -0.36
C ARG A 182 -26.86 -13.12 -1.09
N LYS A 183 -27.96 -13.88 -0.95
CA LYS A 183 -29.26 -13.49 -1.51
C LYS A 183 -29.73 -12.14 -0.95
N ALA A 184 -29.61 -11.95 0.37
CA ALA A 184 -30.02 -10.71 1.02
C ALA A 184 -29.16 -9.49 0.62
N SER A 185 -27.89 -9.72 0.25
CA SER A 185 -26.92 -8.67 -0.10
C SER A 185 -26.84 -8.39 -1.61
N ALA A 186 -27.56 -9.16 -2.44
CA ALA A 186 -27.47 -9.06 -3.90
C ALA A 186 -27.90 -7.66 -4.38
N GLY A 187 -27.00 -6.98 -5.10
CA GLY A 187 -27.25 -5.64 -5.64
C GLY A 187 -27.23 -4.51 -4.61
N GLN A 188 -26.81 -4.77 -3.37
CA GLN A 188 -26.60 -3.73 -2.36
C GLN A 188 -25.21 -3.14 -2.49
N ASP A 189 -25.12 -1.83 -2.27
CA ASP A 189 -23.86 -1.13 -2.14
C ASP A 189 -23.07 -1.60 -0.90
N PRO A 190 -21.74 -1.36 -0.86
CA PRO A 190 -20.94 -1.57 0.34
C PRO A 190 -21.53 -0.86 1.55
N TRP A 191 -21.25 -1.39 2.75
CA TRP A 191 -21.64 -0.72 3.98
C TRP A 191 -21.00 0.67 4.03
N ALA A 192 -21.79 1.71 4.28
CA ALA A 192 -21.33 3.09 4.42
C ALA A 192 -20.64 3.32 5.79
N GLY A 193 -19.52 2.64 5.99
CA GLY A 193 -18.73 2.63 7.22
C GLY A 193 -19.35 1.82 8.35
N GLY A 194 -18.75 1.96 9.53
CA GLY A 194 -19.15 1.24 10.74
C GLY A 194 -20.52 1.65 11.27
N ALA A 195 -20.99 2.87 11.00
CA ALA A 195 -22.30 3.32 11.48
C ALA A 195 -23.47 2.52 10.89
N GLU A 196 -23.47 2.26 9.58
CA GLU A 196 -24.49 1.40 8.95
C GLU A 196 -24.37 -0.04 9.47
N LEU A 197 -23.14 -0.53 9.61
CA LEU A 197 -22.87 -1.87 10.12
C LEU A 197 -23.39 -2.06 11.56
N ALA A 198 -23.16 -1.08 12.43
CA ALA A 198 -23.62 -1.09 13.82
C ALA A 198 -25.14 -0.95 13.93
N ALA A 199 -25.77 -0.19 13.03
CA ALA A 199 -27.23 -0.09 12.97
C ALA A 199 -27.88 -1.42 12.56
N ALA A 200 -27.24 -2.18 11.65
CA ALA A 200 -27.74 -3.46 11.18
C ALA A 200 -27.38 -4.65 12.07
N THR A 201 -26.43 -4.49 13.01
CA THR A 201 -25.92 -5.59 13.82
C THR A 201 -26.04 -5.29 15.31
N PRO A 202 -27.03 -5.91 16.01
CA PRO A 202 -27.20 -5.72 17.44
C PRO A 202 -25.94 -6.10 18.23
N GLY A 203 -25.52 -5.22 19.14
CA GLY A 203 -24.39 -5.48 20.05
C GLY A 203 -23.03 -4.95 19.56
N LEU A 204 -22.94 -4.35 18.38
CA LEU A 204 -21.72 -3.62 17.99
C LEU A 204 -21.55 -2.34 18.83
N PRO A 205 -20.29 -1.94 19.13
CA PRO A 205 -20.01 -0.63 19.70
C PRO A 205 -20.48 0.49 18.77
N ALA A 206 -20.75 1.66 19.33
CA ALA A 206 -21.08 2.84 18.53
C ALA A 206 -19.95 3.17 17.55
N GLN A 207 -20.31 3.50 16.32
CA GLN A 207 -19.38 3.69 15.21
C GLN A 207 -19.47 5.12 14.66
N PRO A 208 -18.39 5.66 14.09
CA PRO A 208 -18.40 6.97 13.47
C PRO A 208 -19.34 6.94 12.26
N SER A 209 -20.19 7.97 12.15
CA SER A 209 -20.95 8.21 10.93
C SER A 209 -19.98 8.47 9.78
N ALA A 210 -20.24 7.86 8.62
CA ALA A 210 -19.55 8.27 7.40
C ALA A 210 -19.69 9.79 7.24
N PRO A 211 -18.60 10.54 6.98
CA PRO A 211 -18.71 11.97 6.83
C PRO A 211 -19.66 12.26 5.67
N GLN A 212 -20.74 13.01 5.93
CA GLN A 212 -21.50 13.71 4.87
C GLN A 212 -20.60 14.68 4.05
N ALA A 213 -19.36 14.89 4.52
CA ALA A 213 -18.36 15.84 4.02
C ALA A 213 -17.72 15.52 2.65
N ALA A 214 -18.08 14.43 1.97
CA ALA A 214 -17.73 14.29 0.55
C ALA A 214 -18.57 15.24 -0.33
N ALA A 215 -19.79 15.61 0.10
CA ALA A 215 -20.62 16.58 -0.62
C ALA A 215 -20.20 18.04 -0.37
N ASP A 216 -19.63 18.34 0.80
CA ASP A 216 -19.33 19.72 1.21
C ASP A 216 -17.99 20.27 0.66
N MET A 217 -17.03 19.40 0.29
CA MET A 217 -15.79 19.84 -0.39
C MET A 217 -15.95 20.04 -1.90
N VAL A 218 -17.05 19.56 -2.48
CA VAL A 218 -17.47 19.87 -3.87
C VAL A 218 -17.98 21.31 -4.00
N GLN A 219 -18.14 22.04 -2.89
CA GLN A 219 -18.70 23.40 -2.89
C GLN A 219 -17.71 24.50 -3.29
N ASN A 220 -16.46 24.18 -3.65
CA ASN A 220 -15.65 25.14 -4.39
C ASN A 220 -16.06 25.01 -5.87
N ALA A 221 -17.17 25.68 -6.24
CA ALA A 221 -17.77 25.60 -7.57
C ALA A 221 -16.74 25.83 -8.70
N ASP A 222 -15.73 26.64 -8.42
CA ASP A 222 -14.60 26.90 -9.32
C ASP A 222 -13.74 25.65 -9.57
N VAL A 223 -13.48 24.83 -8.55
CA VAL A 223 -12.71 23.57 -8.67
C VAL A 223 -13.53 22.51 -9.38
N ALA A 224 -14.81 22.36 -9.03
CA ALA A 224 -15.70 21.42 -9.72
C ALA A 224 -15.86 21.76 -11.20
N THR A 225 -15.92 23.06 -11.53
CA THR A 225 -15.93 23.54 -12.92
C THR A 225 -14.59 23.25 -13.61
N LEU A 226 -13.46 23.52 -12.95
CA LEU A 226 -12.13 23.22 -13.49
C LEU A 226 -11.95 21.72 -13.79
N VAL A 227 -12.42 20.85 -12.90
CA VAL A 227 -12.35 19.39 -13.04
C VAL A 227 -13.21 18.91 -14.20
N SER A 228 -14.46 19.35 -14.29
CA SER A 228 -15.44 18.82 -15.26
C SER A 228 -15.37 19.50 -16.64
N GLN A 229 -15.18 20.82 -16.67
CA GLN A 229 -15.28 21.66 -17.88
C GLN A 229 -13.95 22.32 -18.26
N GLY A 230 -13.02 22.44 -17.32
CA GLY A 230 -11.82 23.27 -17.50
C GLY A 230 -12.12 24.75 -17.29
N ALA A 231 -11.12 25.61 -17.50
CA ALA A 231 -11.27 27.06 -17.43
C ALA A 231 -10.23 27.77 -18.30
N GLY A 232 -10.69 28.59 -19.26
CA GLY A 232 -9.80 29.30 -20.17
C GLY A 232 -8.94 28.32 -21.00
N SER A 233 -7.62 28.32 -20.76
CA SER A 233 -6.67 27.40 -21.40
C SER A 233 -6.45 26.09 -20.62
N VAL A 234 -7.05 25.93 -19.44
CA VAL A 234 -6.98 24.70 -18.65
C VAL A 234 -8.01 23.71 -19.19
N TRP A 235 -7.57 22.54 -19.64
CA TRP A 235 -8.46 21.45 -20.04
C TRP A 235 -9.13 20.80 -18.82
N SER A 236 -10.33 20.26 -19.04
CA SER A 236 -11.05 19.44 -18.06
C SER A 236 -10.16 18.28 -17.58
N CYS A 237 -9.95 18.18 -16.26
CA CYS A 237 -9.18 17.10 -15.66
C CYS A 237 -9.87 15.75 -15.89
N ALA A 238 -11.21 15.72 -15.74
CA ALA A 238 -12.03 14.54 -15.88
C ALA A 238 -11.97 13.93 -17.30
N SER A 239 -11.77 14.77 -18.33
CA SER A 239 -11.66 14.31 -19.72
C SER A 239 -10.56 13.27 -19.95
N CYS A 240 -9.53 13.26 -19.10
CA CYS A 240 -8.42 12.31 -19.17
C CYS A 240 -8.36 11.41 -17.92
N HIS A 241 -8.52 11.98 -16.73
CA HIS A 241 -8.36 11.25 -15.46
C HIS A 241 -9.64 10.56 -14.97
N GLY A 242 -10.76 10.72 -15.67
CA GLY A 242 -12.06 10.21 -15.25
C GLY A 242 -12.78 11.15 -14.28
N ASP A 243 -14.11 11.01 -14.21
CA ASP A 243 -14.98 11.91 -13.45
C ASP A 243 -14.68 11.88 -11.94
N GLN A 244 -14.18 10.76 -11.44
CA GLN A 244 -13.80 10.58 -10.05
C GLN A 244 -12.27 10.51 -9.86
N GLY A 245 -11.48 10.76 -10.90
CA GLY A 245 -10.03 10.62 -10.86
C GLY A 245 -9.56 9.17 -10.80
N GLU A 246 -10.34 8.23 -11.30
CA GLU A 246 -10.06 6.78 -11.35
C GLU A 246 -8.92 6.40 -12.32
N GLY A 247 -8.59 7.30 -13.27
CA GLY A 247 -7.60 7.08 -14.31
C GLY A 247 -8.06 6.11 -15.40
N THR A 248 -7.25 6.00 -16.46
CA THR A 248 -7.52 5.10 -17.59
C THR A 248 -6.22 4.72 -18.28
N GLN A 249 -5.93 3.42 -18.42
CA GLN A 249 -4.77 2.88 -19.14
C GLN A 249 -3.43 3.59 -18.84
N THR A 250 -3.05 4.60 -19.64
CA THR A 250 -1.81 5.35 -19.50
C THR A 250 -1.94 6.62 -18.66
N VAL A 251 -3.17 7.02 -18.32
CA VAL A 251 -3.50 8.17 -17.47
C VAL A 251 -3.67 7.71 -16.03
N PRO A 252 -2.94 8.30 -15.06
CA PRO A 252 -2.96 7.80 -13.71
C PRO A 252 -4.27 8.09 -12.97
N ARG A 253 -4.58 7.20 -12.04
CA ARG A 253 -5.50 7.44 -10.93
C ARG A 253 -4.96 8.56 -10.04
N LEU A 254 -5.82 9.54 -9.74
CA LEU A 254 -5.58 10.65 -8.82
C LEU A 254 -6.33 10.50 -7.49
N ALA A 255 -7.48 9.82 -7.51
CA ALA A 255 -8.33 9.62 -6.34
C ALA A 255 -7.59 8.92 -5.19
N GLY A 256 -7.53 9.61 -4.05
CA GLY A 256 -6.87 9.13 -2.82
C GLY A 256 -5.35 9.31 -2.81
N LEU A 257 -4.74 9.98 -3.80
CA LEU A 257 -3.33 10.33 -3.70
C LEU A 257 -3.12 11.49 -2.71
N PRO A 258 -2.00 11.53 -1.97
CA PRO A 258 -1.72 12.62 -1.04
C PRO A 258 -1.76 13.99 -1.73
N ALA A 259 -2.45 14.98 -1.14
CA ALA A 259 -2.57 16.31 -1.72
C ALA A 259 -1.19 16.94 -2.01
N ALA A 260 -0.25 16.84 -1.06
CA ALA A 260 1.12 17.33 -1.24
C ALA A 260 1.82 16.67 -2.44
N TYR A 261 1.59 15.38 -2.68
CA TYR A 261 2.14 14.68 -3.83
C TYR A 261 1.52 15.20 -5.14
N ILE A 262 0.19 15.35 -5.21
CA ILE A 262 -0.50 15.87 -6.40
C ILE A 262 0.00 17.29 -6.73
N ALA A 263 0.05 18.17 -5.72
CA ALA A 263 0.53 19.53 -5.87
C ALA A 263 1.99 19.55 -6.38
N LYS A 264 2.87 18.73 -5.78
CA LYS A 264 4.25 18.59 -6.24
C LYS A 264 4.31 18.14 -7.70
N GLN A 265 3.53 17.13 -8.11
CA GLN A 265 3.57 16.65 -9.50
C GLN A 265 3.09 17.72 -10.48
N LEU A 266 2.05 18.49 -10.15
CA LEU A 266 1.58 19.62 -10.98
C LEU A 266 2.65 20.70 -11.11
N HIS A 267 3.31 21.09 -10.02
CA HIS A 267 4.45 22.01 -10.07
C HIS A 267 5.63 21.45 -10.88
N ASP A 268 5.94 20.16 -10.73
CA ASP A 268 7.02 19.52 -11.49
C ASP A 268 6.74 19.58 -13.01
N PHE A 269 5.49 19.38 -13.44
CA PHE A 269 5.09 19.55 -14.84
C PHE A 269 5.14 21.01 -15.30
N GLN A 270 4.70 21.94 -14.45
CA GLN A 270 4.73 23.38 -14.72
C GLN A 270 6.16 23.89 -14.94
N GLN A 271 7.11 23.39 -14.16
CA GLN A 271 8.53 23.74 -14.20
C GLN A 271 9.35 22.91 -15.20
N GLY A 272 8.77 21.84 -15.76
CA GLY A 272 9.44 20.92 -16.68
C GLY A 272 10.42 19.96 -15.99
N THR A 273 10.42 19.86 -14.67
CA THR A 273 11.22 18.85 -13.94
C THR A 273 10.61 17.45 -14.03
N ARG A 274 9.35 17.36 -14.46
CA ARG A 274 8.70 16.14 -14.94
C ARG A 274 8.17 16.39 -16.35
N GLU A 275 8.56 15.53 -17.29
CA GLU A 275 8.18 15.67 -18.70
C GLU A 275 6.88 14.90 -19.00
N ASN A 276 5.92 15.59 -19.62
CA ASN A 276 4.76 15.04 -20.33
C ASN A 276 4.05 16.20 -21.04
N ASP A 277 3.95 16.18 -22.37
CA ASP A 277 3.44 17.34 -23.12
C ASP A 277 2.00 17.72 -22.75
N SER A 278 1.13 16.72 -22.57
CA SER A 278 -0.29 16.94 -22.20
C SER A 278 -0.41 17.56 -20.81
N MET A 279 0.27 17.00 -19.81
CA MET A 279 0.22 17.53 -18.45
C MET A 279 0.98 18.85 -18.31
N ALA A 280 2.07 19.06 -19.06
CA ALA A 280 2.78 20.35 -19.07
C ALA A 280 1.91 21.46 -19.65
N TYR A 281 1.10 21.18 -20.68
CA TYR A 281 0.14 22.13 -21.23
C TYR A 281 -0.90 22.55 -20.18
N VAL A 282 -1.51 21.57 -19.49
CA VAL A 282 -2.51 21.82 -18.45
C VAL A 282 -1.89 22.55 -17.26
N ALA A 283 -0.75 22.07 -16.74
CA ALA A 283 -0.12 22.59 -15.53
C ALA A 283 0.39 24.03 -15.69
N LYS A 284 0.87 24.42 -16.88
CA LYS A 284 1.32 25.80 -17.16
C LYS A 284 0.20 26.84 -17.06
N ALA A 285 -1.05 26.44 -17.27
CA ALA A 285 -2.20 27.33 -17.18
C ALA A 285 -2.80 27.41 -15.77
N LEU A 286 -2.33 26.60 -14.82
CA LEU A 286 -2.81 26.60 -13.44
C LEU A 286 -2.08 27.64 -12.58
N THR A 287 -2.82 28.27 -11.68
CA THR A 287 -2.28 29.05 -10.56
C THR A 287 -1.99 28.14 -9.36
N ASP A 288 -1.12 28.59 -8.44
CA ASP A 288 -0.80 27.84 -7.21
C ASP A 288 -2.06 27.56 -6.35
N ALA A 289 -3.00 28.50 -6.31
CA ALA A 289 -4.27 28.32 -5.62
C ALA A 289 -5.11 27.21 -6.26
N GLN A 290 -5.16 27.14 -7.60
CA GLN A 290 -5.86 26.07 -8.31
C GLN A 290 -5.16 24.72 -8.13
N ILE A 291 -3.82 24.67 -8.18
CA ILE A 291 -3.03 23.45 -7.91
C ILE A 291 -3.37 22.92 -6.52
N THR A 292 -3.35 23.79 -5.51
CA THR A 292 -3.65 23.45 -4.12
C THR A 292 -5.09 22.91 -3.98
N ALA A 293 -6.04 23.57 -4.63
CA ALA A 293 -7.45 23.17 -4.54
C ALA A 293 -7.76 21.87 -5.29
N LEU A 294 -7.14 21.63 -6.46
CA LEU A 294 -7.22 20.37 -7.19
C LEU A 294 -6.60 19.22 -6.38
N ALA A 295 -5.44 19.48 -5.76
CA ALA A 295 -4.77 18.51 -4.91
C ALA A 295 -5.65 18.07 -3.73
N ASP A 296 -6.30 19.01 -3.05
CA ASP A 296 -7.24 18.71 -1.97
C ASP A 296 -8.46 17.94 -2.45
N HIS A 297 -9.00 18.32 -3.61
CA HIS A 297 -10.17 17.69 -4.20
C HIS A 297 -9.92 16.21 -4.50
N TYR A 298 -8.83 15.87 -5.20
CA TYR A 298 -8.51 14.49 -5.54
C TYR A 298 -8.06 13.65 -4.33
N ALA A 299 -7.42 14.26 -3.34
CA ALA A 299 -6.93 13.54 -2.15
C ALA A 299 -8.05 12.95 -1.26
N VAL A 300 -9.26 13.52 -1.32
CA VAL A 300 -10.42 13.02 -0.57
C VAL A 300 -11.40 12.21 -1.43
N MET A 301 -11.15 12.08 -2.74
CA MET A 301 -12.04 11.32 -3.61
C MET A 301 -11.89 9.81 -3.41
N ARG A 302 -13.05 9.16 -3.28
CA ARG A 302 -13.22 7.71 -3.22
C ARG A 302 -13.73 7.22 -4.57
N ALA A 303 -12.81 6.83 -5.45
CA ALA A 303 -13.19 6.23 -6.72
C ALA A 303 -12.94 4.71 -6.69
N PRO A 304 -13.87 3.85 -7.13
CA PRO A 304 -13.51 2.49 -7.49
C PRO A 304 -12.34 2.48 -8.49
N SER A 305 -11.51 1.44 -8.50
CA SER A 305 -10.50 1.30 -9.56
C SER A 305 -10.96 0.30 -10.59
N GLY A 306 -10.94 0.72 -11.85
CA GLY A 306 -11.06 -0.18 -13.01
C GLY A 306 -9.73 -0.83 -13.41
N ALA A 307 -8.63 -0.53 -12.71
CA ALA A 307 -7.33 -1.10 -13.01
C ALA A 307 -7.35 -2.62 -12.83
N ARG A 308 -6.77 -3.33 -13.81
CA ARG A 308 -6.61 -4.79 -13.80
C ARG A 308 -5.30 -5.15 -14.50
N PRO A 309 -4.69 -6.29 -14.16
CA PRO A 309 -3.57 -6.85 -14.93
C PRO A 309 -3.89 -6.87 -16.43
N SER A 310 -2.98 -6.33 -17.26
CA SER A 310 -3.19 -6.21 -18.72
C SER A 310 -1.91 -6.16 -19.55
N LEU A 311 -0.73 -6.29 -18.93
CA LEU A 311 0.57 -6.22 -19.61
C LEU A 311 1.22 -7.60 -19.79
N ASP A 312 0.47 -8.67 -19.50
CA ASP A 312 0.94 -10.06 -19.49
C ASP A 312 2.20 -10.24 -18.61
N GLY A 313 2.23 -9.53 -17.48
CA GLY A 313 3.27 -9.66 -16.47
C GLY A 313 3.08 -10.92 -15.62
N ASP A 314 4.18 -11.50 -15.14
CA ASP A 314 4.14 -12.58 -14.15
C ASP A 314 3.72 -12.00 -12.78
N LEU A 315 2.47 -12.25 -12.38
CA LEU A 315 1.92 -11.73 -11.12
C LEU A 315 2.68 -12.23 -9.89
N ALA A 316 3.18 -13.47 -9.90
CA ALA A 316 3.93 -14.01 -8.76
C ALA A 316 5.29 -13.30 -8.64
N ARG A 317 5.95 -13.04 -9.77
CA ARG A 317 7.17 -12.23 -9.80
C ARG A 317 6.91 -10.79 -9.35
N GLY A 318 5.80 -10.19 -9.79
CA GLY A 318 5.40 -8.84 -9.40
C GLY A 318 5.13 -8.72 -7.90
N GLU A 319 4.42 -9.71 -7.34
CA GLU A 319 4.16 -9.80 -5.90
C GLU A 319 5.45 -9.93 -5.09
N GLN A 320 6.36 -10.81 -5.51
CA GLN A 320 7.67 -11.00 -4.87
C GLN A 320 8.42 -9.67 -4.80
N ILE A 321 8.61 -8.98 -5.94
CA ILE A 321 9.35 -7.70 -5.96
C ILE A 321 8.65 -6.65 -5.10
N ALA A 322 7.32 -6.57 -5.17
CA ALA A 322 6.58 -5.53 -4.44
C ALA A 322 6.60 -5.73 -2.92
N ARG A 323 6.46 -6.98 -2.45
CA ARG A 323 6.37 -7.30 -1.01
C ARG A 323 7.71 -7.59 -0.35
N GLU A 324 8.60 -8.27 -1.05
CA GLU A 324 9.85 -8.81 -0.51
C GLU A 324 11.08 -8.13 -1.11
N GLY A 325 10.95 -7.61 -2.33
CA GLY A 325 12.06 -7.07 -3.10
C GLY A 325 12.87 -8.18 -3.77
N ASP A 326 13.98 -7.79 -4.35
CA ASP A 326 14.98 -8.68 -4.93
C ASP A 326 16.37 -8.04 -4.80
N TRP A 327 17.07 -8.37 -3.71
CA TRP A 327 18.42 -7.86 -3.45
C TRP A 327 19.46 -8.35 -4.46
N SER A 328 19.18 -9.42 -5.23
CA SER A 328 20.10 -9.88 -6.27
C SER A 328 20.22 -8.88 -7.43
N ILE A 329 19.16 -8.09 -7.66
CA ILE A 329 19.15 -6.97 -8.60
C ILE A 329 19.21 -5.61 -7.90
N GLY A 330 19.38 -5.57 -6.57
CA GLY A 330 19.48 -4.34 -5.80
C GLY A 330 18.16 -3.59 -5.61
N VAL A 331 17.02 -4.29 -5.65
CA VAL A 331 15.69 -3.69 -5.46
C VAL A 331 15.14 -4.05 -4.08
N PRO A 332 14.93 -3.09 -3.16
CA PRO A 332 14.20 -3.34 -1.92
C PRO A 332 12.71 -3.55 -2.19
N ALA A 333 11.99 -4.14 -1.23
CA ALA A 333 10.53 -4.26 -1.30
C ALA A 333 9.87 -2.89 -1.49
N CYS A 334 8.97 -2.77 -2.47
CA CYS A 334 8.29 -1.51 -2.76
C CYS A 334 7.52 -0.97 -1.54
N PHE A 335 6.86 -1.86 -0.80
CA PHE A 335 6.01 -1.49 0.34
C PHE A 335 6.78 -1.05 1.59
N THR A 336 8.11 -1.21 1.62
CA THR A 336 8.94 -0.61 2.67
C THR A 336 8.89 0.92 2.62
N CYS A 337 8.78 1.50 1.43
CA CYS A 337 8.70 2.95 1.24
C CYS A 337 7.27 3.40 0.91
N HIS A 338 6.56 2.67 0.05
CA HIS A 338 5.21 3.01 -0.40
C HIS A 338 4.09 2.56 0.56
N GLY A 339 4.45 2.27 1.81
CA GLY A 339 3.52 1.90 2.87
C GLY A 339 2.94 0.49 2.72
N PRO A 340 2.30 -0.01 3.80
CA PRO A 340 1.60 -1.30 3.77
C PRO A 340 0.58 -1.34 2.63
N SER A 341 0.53 -2.47 1.93
CA SER A 341 -0.35 -2.68 0.77
C SER A 341 -0.14 -1.71 -0.41
N GLY A 342 0.91 -0.88 -0.39
CA GLY A 342 1.16 0.12 -1.43
C GLY A 342 0.22 1.33 -1.38
N PHE A 343 -0.33 1.67 -0.20
CA PHE A 343 -1.26 2.80 -0.04
C PHE A 343 -0.58 4.18 0.08
N GLY A 344 0.74 4.21 0.06
CA GLY A 344 1.53 5.42 0.18
C GLY A 344 1.75 5.84 1.63
N VAL A 345 2.72 6.72 1.81
CA VAL A 345 3.04 7.42 3.05
C VAL A 345 3.25 8.87 2.67
N ALA A 346 2.27 9.71 2.99
CA ALA A 346 2.34 11.13 2.68
C ALA A 346 3.51 11.81 3.44
N PRO A 347 4.11 12.87 2.88
CA PRO A 347 3.83 13.45 1.56
C PRO A 347 4.63 12.82 0.41
N ASP A 348 5.71 12.10 0.72
CA ASP A 348 6.76 11.78 -0.24
C ASP A 348 6.55 10.48 -1.04
N PHE A 349 5.85 9.51 -0.44
CA PHE A 349 5.64 8.20 -1.05
C PHE A 349 4.20 8.06 -1.52
N PRO A 350 3.91 8.20 -2.81
CA PRO A 350 2.55 8.07 -3.32
C PRO A 350 2.06 6.63 -3.21
N ALA A 351 0.74 6.48 -3.25
CA ALA A 351 0.14 5.17 -3.40
C ALA A 351 0.44 4.55 -4.77
N LEU A 352 0.65 3.25 -4.76
CA LEU A 352 0.88 2.39 -5.93
C LEU A 352 -0.29 1.44 -6.19
N ALA A 353 -1.04 1.08 -5.13
CA ALA A 353 -2.14 0.14 -5.23
C ALA A 353 -3.26 0.64 -6.15
N ALA A 354 -3.82 -0.26 -6.94
CA ALA A 354 -4.88 -0.02 -7.91
C ALA A 354 -4.56 1.07 -8.95
N GLN A 355 -3.28 1.36 -9.16
CA GLN A 355 -2.82 2.27 -10.20
C GLN A 355 -2.86 1.57 -11.57
N GLN A 356 -3.03 2.35 -12.64
CA GLN A 356 -3.14 1.80 -13.98
C GLN A 356 -1.81 1.13 -14.40
N PRO A 357 -1.81 -0.14 -14.85
CA PRO A 357 -0.57 -0.90 -15.04
C PRO A 357 0.30 -0.29 -16.15
N ALA A 358 -0.30 0.14 -17.26
CA ALA A 358 0.44 0.79 -18.34
C ALA A 358 1.10 2.10 -17.87
N TYR A 359 0.41 2.90 -17.04
CA TYR A 359 1.02 4.07 -16.40
C TYR A 359 2.21 3.67 -15.52
N VAL A 360 2.06 2.70 -14.62
CA VAL A 360 3.13 2.27 -13.68
C VAL A 360 4.36 1.78 -14.44
N ALA A 361 4.17 0.85 -15.39
CA ALA A 361 5.25 0.33 -16.21
C ALA A 361 5.97 1.45 -16.98
N HIS A 362 5.21 2.40 -17.53
CA HIS A 362 5.77 3.55 -18.21
C HIS A 362 6.56 4.46 -17.26
N GLN A 363 6.08 4.74 -16.04
CA GLN A 363 6.84 5.56 -15.08
C GLN A 363 8.16 4.89 -14.69
N LEU A 364 8.15 3.59 -14.41
CA LEU A 364 9.35 2.81 -14.13
C LEU A 364 10.33 2.85 -15.32
N ALA A 365 9.81 2.78 -16.55
CA ALA A 365 10.62 2.92 -17.75
C ALA A 365 11.23 4.31 -17.93
N MET A 366 10.49 5.37 -17.63
CA MET A 366 10.99 6.75 -17.67
C MET A 366 12.10 6.99 -16.63
N TRP A 367 11.98 6.41 -15.43
CA TRP A 367 13.07 6.45 -14.44
C TRP A 367 14.30 5.66 -14.89
N ALA A 368 14.10 4.48 -15.47
CA ALA A 368 15.19 3.66 -16.02
C ALA A 368 15.98 4.40 -17.12
N GLY A 369 15.24 5.03 -18.05
CA GLY A 369 15.78 5.81 -19.16
C GLY A 369 16.28 7.21 -18.79
N GLY A 370 15.99 7.69 -17.57
CA GLY A 370 16.41 9.01 -17.08
C GLY A 370 15.49 10.17 -17.49
N SER A 371 14.51 9.96 -18.38
CA SER A 371 13.51 10.97 -18.76
C SER A 371 12.57 11.37 -17.60
N ARG A 372 12.55 10.60 -16.50
CA ARG A 372 11.97 11.02 -15.22
C ARG A 372 13.02 10.98 -14.13
N HIS A 373 13.21 12.10 -13.43
CA HIS A 373 14.23 12.26 -12.39
C HIS A 373 13.75 13.08 -11.18
N ASN A 374 12.44 13.31 -11.05
CA ASN A 374 11.83 14.17 -10.03
C ASN A 374 11.56 13.48 -8.67
N SER A 375 12.14 12.30 -8.42
CA SER A 375 12.01 11.58 -7.14
C SER A 375 13.02 12.12 -6.12
N PRO A 376 12.64 12.34 -4.85
CA PRO A 376 13.57 12.72 -3.78
C PRO A 376 14.80 11.80 -3.75
N LEU A 377 15.99 12.39 -3.63
CA LEU A 377 17.28 11.70 -3.59
C LEU A 377 17.55 10.73 -4.77
N GLY A 378 16.78 10.81 -5.86
CA GLY A 378 16.91 9.89 -6.99
C GLY A 378 16.53 8.44 -6.69
N LEU A 379 15.79 8.18 -5.61
CA LEU A 379 15.46 6.82 -5.14
C LEU A 379 14.85 5.94 -6.24
N MET A 380 13.85 6.46 -6.96
CA MET A 380 13.17 5.70 -8.00
C MET A 380 13.99 5.55 -9.28
N ALA A 381 14.98 6.42 -9.52
CA ALA A 381 15.90 6.25 -10.66
C ALA A 381 16.79 5.01 -10.48
N GLY A 382 17.25 4.73 -9.26
CA GLY A 382 17.98 3.51 -8.94
C GLY A 382 17.13 2.26 -9.14
N ILE A 383 15.92 2.26 -8.59
CA ILE A 383 14.96 1.14 -8.71
C ILE A 383 14.58 0.89 -10.17
N GLY A 384 14.25 1.95 -10.92
CA GLY A 384 13.89 1.86 -12.33
C GLY A 384 15.00 1.24 -13.18
N LYS A 385 16.26 1.58 -12.94
CA LYS A 385 17.41 1.02 -13.65
C LYS A 385 17.69 -0.45 -13.34
N ALA A 386 17.35 -0.90 -12.15
CA ALA A 386 17.55 -2.28 -11.72
C ALA A 386 16.52 -3.25 -12.32
N LEU A 387 15.29 -2.77 -12.56
CA LEU A 387 14.19 -3.58 -13.10
C LEU A 387 14.29 -3.70 -14.62
N ASN A 388 14.30 -4.93 -15.16
CA ASN A 388 14.18 -5.15 -16.60
C ASN A 388 12.73 -4.91 -17.09
N ASP A 389 12.46 -5.04 -18.40
CA ASP A 389 11.11 -4.83 -18.95
C ASP A 389 10.07 -5.84 -18.44
N ALA A 390 10.47 -7.08 -18.17
CA ALA A 390 9.57 -8.10 -17.65
C ALA A 390 9.20 -7.80 -16.18
N ASP A 391 10.18 -7.43 -15.36
CA ASP A 391 9.96 -7.05 -13.95
C ASP A 391 9.05 -5.82 -13.85
N ARG A 392 9.24 -4.81 -14.72
CA ARG A 392 8.39 -3.61 -14.75
C ARG A 392 6.94 -3.94 -15.07
N ARG A 393 6.68 -4.85 -16.02
CA ARG A 393 5.32 -5.31 -16.36
C ARG A 393 4.73 -6.15 -15.24
N ALA A 394 5.50 -7.07 -14.67
CA ALA A 394 5.10 -7.91 -13.54
C ALA A 394 4.66 -7.07 -12.33
N VAL A 395 5.49 -6.12 -11.90
CA VAL A 395 5.17 -5.22 -10.78
C VAL A 395 3.94 -4.36 -11.10
N ALA A 396 3.85 -3.81 -12.31
CA ALA A 396 2.72 -2.99 -12.71
C ALA A 396 1.38 -3.76 -12.69
N ASP A 397 1.35 -4.97 -13.24
CA ASP A 397 0.16 -5.82 -13.24
C ASP A 397 -0.22 -6.25 -11.82
N TYR A 398 0.77 -6.61 -10.99
CA TYR A 398 0.52 -6.95 -9.60
C TYR A 398 -0.09 -5.76 -8.83
N LEU A 399 0.47 -4.56 -8.95
CA LEU A 399 -0.05 -3.36 -8.29
C LEU A 399 -1.47 -3.00 -8.75
N ALA A 400 -1.77 -3.22 -10.03
CA ALA A 400 -3.11 -3.02 -10.59
C ALA A 400 -4.14 -4.02 -10.04
N SER A 401 -3.71 -5.18 -9.52
CA SER A 401 -4.61 -6.16 -8.88
C SER A 401 -4.99 -5.82 -7.44
N LEU A 402 -4.30 -4.87 -6.82
CA LEU A 402 -4.52 -4.47 -5.43
C LEU A 402 -5.73 -3.54 -5.29
N PRO A 403 -6.38 -3.51 -4.11
CA PRO A 403 -7.48 -2.59 -3.86
C PRO A 403 -7.02 -1.12 -3.83
N PRO A 404 -7.89 -0.16 -4.15
CA PRO A 404 -7.55 1.27 -4.13
C PRO A 404 -7.30 1.80 -2.71
N VAL A 405 -6.56 2.91 -2.63
CA VAL A 405 -6.32 3.64 -1.38
C VAL A 405 -7.66 4.03 -0.74
N PRO A 406 -7.81 3.82 0.57
CA PRO A 406 -8.92 4.37 1.32
C PRO A 406 -8.93 5.91 1.39
N ALA A 407 -10.06 6.52 1.75
CA ALA A 407 -10.08 7.98 1.89
C ALA A 407 -9.38 8.47 3.15
N THR A 408 -8.54 9.49 2.99
CA THR A 408 -7.99 10.26 4.11
C THR A 408 -9.10 11.09 4.79
N PRO A 409 -9.31 10.99 6.12
CA PRO A 409 -10.28 11.83 6.82
C PRO A 409 -9.81 13.30 6.91
N LYS A 410 -10.78 14.24 6.83
CA LYS A 410 -10.58 15.71 6.78
C LYS A 410 -9.68 16.30 7.89
N VAL A 411 -9.63 15.65 9.06
CA VAL A 411 -8.87 16.13 10.22
C VAL A 411 -7.36 16.04 9.96
N GLU A 412 -6.91 15.02 9.23
CA GLU A 412 -5.49 14.78 8.98
C GLU A 412 -4.92 15.73 7.92
N LEU A 413 -5.70 16.07 6.90
CA LEU A 413 -5.30 17.02 5.84
C LEU A 413 -5.03 18.44 6.38
N THR A 414 -5.76 18.85 7.42
CA THR A 414 -5.57 20.17 8.05
C THR A 414 -4.33 20.20 8.94
N ALA A 415 -4.05 19.09 9.64
CA ALA A 415 -2.88 18.95 10.50
C ALA A 415 -1.57 18.80 9.69
N MET A 416 -1.58 18.06 8.59
CA MET A 416 -0.41 17.93 7.71
C MET A 416 0.05 19.26 7.09
N ARG A 417 -0.87 20.22 6.94
CA ARG A 417 -0.58 21.55 6.40
C ARG A 417 0.06 22.50 7.42
N SER A 418 -0.27 22.40 8.71
CA SER A 418 0.40 23.22 9.73
C SER A 418 1.87 22.88 9.85
N ASP A 419 2.24 21.64 9.55
CA ASP A 419 3.59 21.11 9.75
C ASP A 419 4.48 21.27 8.49
N ALA A 420 3.87 21.48 7.31
CA ALA A 420 4.57 21.63 6.03
C ALA A 420 4.90 23.09 5.64
N GLN A 421 4.54 24.07 6.47
CA GLN A 421 4.77 25.48 6.18
C GLN A 421 6.22 25.86 6.54
N PRO A 422 7.05 26.34 5.59
CA PRO A 422 8.43 26.71 5.91
C PRO A 422 8.42 27.80 6.97
N ALA A 423 9.22 27.60 8.02
CA ALA A 423 9.41 28.56 9.10
C ALA A 423 9.71 29.93 8.50
N LYS A 424 8.83 30.92 8.72
CA LYS A 424 9.08 32.29 8.32
C LYS A 424 10.41 32.73 8.90
N GLU A 425 11.38 33.04 8.04
CA GLU A 425 12.58 33.78 8.40
C GLU A 425 12.14 35.04 9.13
N THR A 426 12.46 35.09 10.42
CA THR A 426 12.37 36.30 11.21
C THR A 426 13.51 37.18 10.76
N THR A 427 13.23 38.13 9.86
CA THR A 427 14.13 39.24 9.57
C THR A 427 14.28 40.04 10.86
N ASN A 428 15.44 39.86 11.50
CA ASN A 428 15.84 40.60 12.68
C ASN A 428 16.42 41.94 12.24
N ASP A 429 15.58 42.97 12.18
CA ASP A 429 16.04 44.36 12.14
C ASP A 429 16.33 44.80 13.58
N GLN A 430 17.61 44.95 13.91
CA GLN A 430 18.13 45.81 14.98
C GLN A 430 19.36 46.55 14.49
#